data_AF-A0A0F0GCP5-F1
#
_entry.id   AF-A0A0F0GCP5-F1
#
_cell.length_a   1.000
_cell.length_b   1.000
_cell.length_c   1.000
_cell.angle_alpha   90.00
_cell.angle_beta   90.00
_cell.angle_gamma   90.00
#
_symmetry.space_group_name_H-M   'P 1'
#
loop_
_entity.id
_entity.type
_entity.pdbx_description
1 polymer ?
#
loop_
_entity_poly.entity_id
_entity_poly.type
_entity_poly.pdbx_seq_one_letter_code
_entity_poly.pdbx_strand_id
1 'polypeptide(L)'
;MAGLDEYRRKRDPARTPEPVPSADELPHGDNDTFVIQEHHASSLHWDVRLERDGVLVSWAVPKGLPPTTDVIRLAVHTEDHPLEYAEFSGEIPKGEYGGGEMFIWDRGRYETVKWSDREVDVILHGRRTEGQFVFFRSGTDGKNWMMKRRHAPVRADWKVLPEQLKPMLATPGPLPQDDDDLWAYEFKWDGVRAILRVEGGRVQAWSRLGNDITVAYPELQGVGEQLGSTEALLDGEIVALQNGRPSFSALQNRMHVSKSEA
;
A
#
# COMPACT_ATOMS: atom_id res chain seq x y z
N MET A 1 -29.88 1.81 1.20
CA MET A 1 -29.95 1.88 -0.27
C MET A 1 -28.58 2.30 -0.74
N ALA A 2 -28.02 1.55 -1.69
CA ALA A 2 -26.84 1.99 -2.42
C ALA A 2 -27.20 3.27 -3.21
N GLY A 3 -26.28 4.23 -3.30
CA GLY A 3 -26.60 5.50 -3.95
C GLY A 3 -25.44 6.50 -3.99
N LEU A 4 -25.46 7.36 -5.01
CA LEU A 4 -24.37 8.31 -5.30
C LEU A 4 -24.56 9.69 -4.66
N ASP A 5 -25.59 9.88 -3.82
CA ASP A 5 -25.92 11.20 -3.25
C ASP A 5 -24.76 11.78 -2.43
N GLU A 6 -24.14 10.98 -1.56
CA GLU A 6 -23.02 11.45 -0.76
C GLU A 6 -21.78 11.71 -1.62
N TYR A 7 -21.53 10.87 -2.63
CA TYR A 7 -20.43 11.04 -3.59
C TYR A 7 -20.58 12.34 -4.38
N ARG A 8 -21.74 12.57 -4.99
CA ARG A 8 -22.06 13.80 -5.74
C ARG A 8 -21.93 15.04 -4.87
N ARG A 9 -22.41 15.00 -3.62
CA ARG A 9 -22.30 16.12 -2.67
C ARG A 9 -20.85 16.48 -2.34
N LYS A 10 -19.93 15.52 -2.40
CA LYS A 10 -18.50 15.70 -2.09
C LYS A 10 -17.65 16.08 -3.31
N ARG A 11 -18.23 16.22 -4.51
CA ARG A 11 -17.48 16.51 -5.74
C ARG A 11 -18.03 17.74 -6.46
N ASP A 12 -17.11 18.52 -6.98
CA ASP A 12 -17.40 19.60 -7.93
C ASP A 12 -16.83 19.21 -9.30
N PRO A 13 -17.68 18.88 -10.29
CA PRO A 13 -17.23 18.47 -11.63
C PRO A 13 -16.36 19.51 -12.35
N ALA A 14 -16.39 20.78 -11.93
CA ALA A 14 -15.52 21.81 -12.49
C ALA A 14 -14.10 21.80 -11.89
N ARG A 15 -13.89 21.06 -10.79
CA ARG A 15 -12.65 21.08 -10.00
C ARG A 15 -11.97 19.73 -9.86
N THR A 16 -12.67 18.62 -10.16
CA THR A 16 -12.10 17.28 -10.14
C THR A 16 -12.15 16.61 -11.52
N PRO A 17 -11.13 15.84 -11.93
CA PRO A 17 -11.18 14.98 -13.11
C PRO A 17 -11.98 13.68 -12.88
N GLU A 18 -12.47 13.43 -11.67
CA GLU A 18 -13.25 12.24 -11.33
C GLU A 18 -14.60 12.20 -12.08
N PRO A 19 -15.11 11.01 -12.45
CA PRO A 19 -16.40 10.89 -13.10
C PRO A 19 -17.53 11.27 -12.14
N VAL A 20 -18.40 12.20 -12.55
CA VAL A 20 -19.59 12.62 -11.79
C VAL A 20 -20.83 12.48 -12.68
N PRO A 21 -21.50 11.31 -12.67
CA PRO A 21 -22.67 11.11 -13.51
C PRO A 21 -23.84 11.98 -13.05
N SER A 22 -24.51 12.61 -14.03
CA SER A 22 -25.64 13.52 -13.82
C SER A 22 -27.00 12.83 -13.75
N ALA A 23 -27.10 11.56 -14.14
CA ALA A 23 -28.35 10.81 -14.19
C ALA A 23 -28.72 10.26 -12.81
N ASP A 24 -29.97 10.44 -12.36
CA ASP A 24 -30.43 9.92 -11.07
C ASP A 24 -30.60 8.40 -11.05
N GLU A 25 -30.88 7.80 -12.21
CA GLU A 25 -30.94 6.34 -12.34
C GLU A 25 -29.54 5.73 -12.37
N LEU A 26 -29.31 4.75 -11.48
CA LEU A 26 -28.06 4.01 -11.44
C LEU A 26 -27.98 3.05 -12.64
N PRO A 27 -26.80 2.90 -13.26
CA PRO A 27 -26.60 1.94 -14.33
C PRO A 27 -26.85 0.50 -13.85
N HIS A 28 -27.28 -0.38 -14.76
CA HIS A 28 -27.27 -1.81 -14.50
C HIS A 28 -25.91 -2.40 -14.84
N GLY A 29 -25.39 -3.22 -13.93
CA GLY A 29 -24.19 -4.02 -14.16
C GLY A 29 -24.39 -5.46 -13.70
N ASP A 30 -23.35 -6.27 -13.79
CA ASP A 30 -23.36 -7.71 -13.53
C ASP A 30 -23.10 -8.05 -12.05
N ASN A 31 -22.81 -7.04 -11.20
CA ASN A 31 -22.50 -7.19 -9.78
C ASN A 31 -21.29 -8.08 -9.50
N ASP A 32 -20.28 -8.02 -10.36
CA ASP A 32 -19.12 -8.90 -10.27
C ASP A 32 -17.81 -8.24 -10.71
N THR A 33 -17.77 -6.93 -10.96
CA THR A 33 -16.51 -6.21 -11.17
C THR A 33 -15.91 -5.76 -9.84
N PHE A 34 -14.60 -5.86 -9.70
CA PHE A 34 -13.88 -5.15 -8.65
C PHE A 34 -12.72 -4.33 -9.20
N VAL A 35 -12.39 -3.26 -8.48
CA VAL A 35 -11.17 -2.50 -8.66
C VAL A 35 -10.49 -2.30 -7.30
N ILE A 36 -9.16 -2.32 -7.31
CA ILE A 36 -8.34 -1.90 -6.18
C ILE A 36 -7.48 -0.74 -6.68
N GLN A 37 -7.72 0.45 -6.13
CA GLN A 37 -6.95 1.65 -6.45
C GLN A 37 -5.94 1.93 -5.35
N GLU A 38 -4.70 2.20 -5.73
CA GLU A 38 -3.67 2.73 -4.84
C GLU A 38 -3.77 4.25 -4.84
N HIS A 39 -3.95 4.84 -3.66
CA HIS A 39 -4.27 6.25 -3.50
C HIS A 39 -3.24 6.94 -2.61
N HIS A 40 -2.42 7.78 -3.25
CA HIS A 40 -1.37 8.61 -2.65
C HIS A 40 -1.96 9.93 -2.17
N ALA A 41 -2.87 9.84 -1.20
CA ALA A 41 -3.49 11.01 -0.55
C ALA A 41 -2.60 11.55 0.58
N SER A 42 -3.19 12.21 1.59
CA SER A 42 -2.46 12.59 2.81
C SER A 42 -1.84 11.40 3.55
N SER A 43 -2.40 10.21 3.36
CA SER A 43 -1.76 8.94 3.68
C SER A 43 -2.03 7.92 2.58
N LEU A 44 -1.01 7.13 2.24
CA LEU A 44 -1.12 6.04 1.29
C LEU A 44 -2.13 5.00 1.80
N HIS A 45 -3.07 4.62 0.94
CA HIS A 45 -4.04 3.57 1.20
C HIS A 45 -4.50 2.90 -0.10
N TRP A 46 -5.23 1.80 0.04
CA TRP A 46 -5.85 1.10 -1.09
C TRP A 46 -7.36 1.17 -0.97
N ASP A 47 -8.03 1.70 -1.99
CA ASP A 47 -9.47 1.69 -2.09
C ASP A 47 -9.91 0.41 -2.79
N VAL A 48 -10.54 -0.50 -2.04
CA VAL A 48 -11.16 -1.71 -2.57
C VAL A 48 -12.60 -1.41 -2.88
N ARG A 49 -13.00 -1.59 -4.14
CA ARG A 49 -14.35 -1.29 -4.59
C ARG A 49 -14.96 -2.48 -5.31
N LEU A 50 -16.19 -2.80 -4.93
CA LEU A 50 -16.96 -3.92 -5.43
C LEU A 50 -18.23 -3.38 -6.10
N GLU A 51 -18.42 -3.72 -7.37
CA GLU A 51 -19.65 -3.43 -8.09
C GLU A 51 -20.85 -4.11 -7.41
N ARG A 52 -21.84 -3.32 -6.98
CA ARG A 52 -23.08 -3.81 -6.40
C ARG A 52 -24.22 -2.83 -6.69
N ASP A 53 -25.31 -3.34 -7.23
CA ASP A 53 -26.57 -2.63 -7.46
C ASP A 53 -26.38 -1.28 -8.17
N GLY A 54 -25.50 -1.26 -9.17
CA GLY A 54 -25.25 -0.09 -10.02
C GLY A 54 -24.25 0.94 -9.46
N VAL A 55 -23.58 0.63 -8.34
CA VAL A 55 -22.49 1.46 -7.79
C VAL A 55 -21.28 0.61 -7.43
N LEU A 56 -20.19 1.25 -7.05
CA LEU A 56 -19.01 0.66 -6.46
C LEU A 56 -19.03 0.87 -4.94
N VAL A 57 -19.42 -0.16 -4.20
CA VAL A 57 -19.34 -0.16 -2.73
C VAL A 57 -17.88 -0.23 -2.32
N SER A 58 -17.44 0.76 -1.53
CA SER A 58 -16.02 1.10 -1.42
C SER A 58 -15.50 1.10 0.01
N TRP A 59 -14.32 0.51 0.22
CA TRP A 59 -13.57 0.57 1.47
C TRP A 59 -12.14 1.07 1.26
N ALA A 60 -11.72 2.02 2.07
CA ALA A 60 -10.31 2.40 2.19
C ALA A 60 -9.58 1.43 3.14
N VAL A 61 -8.49 0.83 2.68
CA VAL A 61 -7.68 -0.15 3.41
C VAL A 61 -6.27 0.43 3.62
N PRO A 62 -5.98 1.10 4.76
CA PRO A 62 -4.78 1.93 4.94
C PRO A 62 -3.43 1.19 4.90
N LYS A 63 -3.47 -0.13 4.89
CA LYS A 63 -2.32 -1.01 4.98
C LYS A 63 -2.37 -2.12 3.92
N GLY A 64 -3.21 -1.97 2.90
CA GLY A 64 -3.43 -2.97 1.85
C GLY A 64 -4.20 -4.20 2.32
N LEU A 65 -4.54 -5.06 1.36
CA LEU A 65 -5.31 -6.29 1.60
C LEU A 65 -4.50 -7.26 2.48
N PRO A 66 -5.16 -8.08 3.32
CA PRO A 66 -4.48 -9.03 4.18
C PRO A 66 -3.72 -10.08 3.34
N PRO A 67 -2.39 -10.21 3.48
CA PRO A 67 -1.61 -11.14 2.68
C PRO A 67 -1.82 -12.60 3.10
N THR A 68 -2.13 -12.84 4.38
CA THR A 68 -2.31 -14.15 5.00
C THR A 68 -3.62 -14.25 5.79
N THR A 69 -3.93 -15.45 6.28
CA THR A 69 -5.16 -15.75 7.03
C THR A 69 -5.13 -15.28 8.48
N ASP A 70 -3.95 -15.12 9.06
CA ASP A 70 -3.72 -14.67 10.44
C ASP A 70 -3.68 -13.14 10.57
N VAL A 71 -3.60 -12.41 9.44
CA VAL A 71 -3.60 -10.96 9.40
C VAL A 71 -5.02 -10.43 9.15
N ILE A 72 -5.47 -9.53 10.03
CA ILE A 72 -6.73 -8.79 9.89
C ILE A 72 -6.38 -7.31 9.66
N ARG A 73 -6.91 -6.70 8.59
CA ARG A 73 -6.66 -5.30 8.22
C ARG A 73 -7.91 -4.46 8.50
N LEU A 74 -7.73 -3.21 8.93
CA LEU A 74 -8.82 -2.23 8.99
C LEU A 74 -9.28 -1.90 7.55
N ALA A 75 -10.59 -1.88 7.35
CA ALA A 75 -11.23 -1.44 6.11
C ALA A 75 -12.29 -0.40 6.47
N VAL A 76 -12.04 0.87 6.15
CA VAL A 76 -12.96 1.96 6.46
C VAL A 76 -13.97 2.06 5.33
N HIS A 77 -15.26 1.88 5.63
CA HIS A 77 -16.30 2.05 4.61
C HIS A 77 -16.36 3.53 4.20
N THR A 78 -16.33 3.78 2.90
CA THR A 78 -16.40 5.10 2.29
C THR A 78 -17.71 5.26 1.53
N GLU A 79 -17.88 6.35 0.81
CA GLU A 79 -19.06 6.59 -0.02
C GLU A 79 -19.09 5.60 -1.20
N ASP A 80 -20.28 5.29 -1.71
CA ASP A 80 -20.41 4.54 -2.95
C ASP A 80 -19.92 5.38 -4.13
N HIS A 81 -19.20 4.76 -5.07
CA HIS A 81 -18.64 5.45 -6.24
C HIS A 81 -19.40 5.05 -7.51
N PRO A 82 -19.43 5.89 -8.56
CA PRO A 82 -20.05 5.51 -9.83
C PRO A 82 -19.27 4.39 -10.51
N LEU A 83 -19.92 3.58 -11.34
CA LEU A 83 -19.26 2.46 -12.02
C LEU A 83 -18.10 2.91 -12.91
N GLU A 84 -18.20 4.09 -13.55
CA GLU A 84 -17.12 4.65 -14.36
C GLU A 84 -15.83 4.90 -13.55
N TYR A 85 -15.95 5.05 -12.22
CA TYR A 85 -14.80 5.22 -11.33
C TYR A 85 -13.89 3.99 -11.30
N ALA A 86 -14.38 2.82 -11.71
CA ALA A 86 -13.57 1.60 -11.81
C ALA A 86 -12.43 1.72 -12.83
N GLU A 87 -12.55 2.65 -13.78
CA GLU A 87 -11.54 2.90 -14.81
C GLU A 87 -10.68 4.13 -14.52
N PHE A 88 -10.99 4.87 -13.45
CA PHE A 88 -10.30 6.12 -13.13
C PHE A 88 -8.88 5.86 -12.61
N SER A 89 -7.94 6.64 -13.17
CA SER A 89 -6.58 6.83 -12.67
C SER A 89 -6.13 8.24 -13.05
N GLY A 90 -5.47 8.93 -12.14
CA GLY A 90 -5.05 10.32 -12.35
C GLY A 90 -4.75 11.04 -11.05
N GLU A 91 -4.43 12.33 -11.15
CA GLU A 91 -4.21 13.21 -10.01
C GLU A 91 -5.51 13.94 -9.64
N ILE A 92 -5.96 13.77 -8.41
CA ILE A 92 -7.07 14.54 -7.84
C ILE A 92 -6.48 15.81 -7.20
N PRO A 93 -6.90 17.02 -7.63
CA PRO A 93 -6.27 18.26 -7.19
C PRO A 93 -6.22 18.44 -5.67
N LYS A 94 -5.12 19.03 -5.19
CA LYS A 94 -4.94 19.32 -3.77
C LYS A 94 -6.05 20.23 -3.25
N GLY A 95 -6.68 19.82 -2.14
CA GLY A 95 -7.79 20.55 -1.52
C GLY A 95 -9.17 20.06 -1.93
N GLU A 96 -9.26 19.25 -2.98
CA GLU A 96 -10.45 18.42 -3.23
C GLU A 96 -10.52 17.25 -2.24
N TYR A 97 -11.72 16.73 -2.03
CA TYR A 97 -11.91 15.53 -1.22
C TYR A 97 -11.28 14.33 -1.94
N GLY A 98 -10.36 13.64 -1.27
CA GLY A 98 -9.57 12.59 -1.91
C GLY A 98 -8.44 13.12 -2.79
N GLY A 99 -7.95 14.36 -2.56
CA GLY A 99 -6.78 14.88 -3.27
C GLY A 99 -5.54 14.00 -3.10
N GLY A 100 -4.85 13.72 -4.20
CA GLY A 100 -3.73 12.78 -4.27
C GLY A 100 -3.64 12.11 -5.65
N GLU A 101 -2.54 11.39 -5.90
CA GLU A 101 -2.41 10.55 -7.09
C GLU A 101 -3.14 9.22 -6.90
N MET A 102 -3.85 8.76 -7.92
CA MET A 102 -4.61 7.51 -7.89
C MET A 102 -4.25 6.61 -9.07
N PHE A 103 -3.93 5.36 -8.76
CA PHE A 103 -3.54 4.35 -9.75
C PHE A 103 -4.41 3.10 -9.60
N ILE A 104 -4.80 2.49 -10.72
CA ILE A 104 -5.40 1.14 -10.68
C ILE A 104 -4.30 0.15 -10.34
N TRP A 105 -4.32 -0.37 -9.11
CA TRP A 105 -3.35 -1.35 -8.64
C TRP A 105 -3.72 -2.76 -9.11
N ASP A 106 -5.00 -3.12 -9.02
CA ASP A 106 -5.53 -4.36 -9.59
C ASP A 106 -7.00 -4.21 -9.97
N ARG A 107 -7.49 -5.07 -10.85
CA ARG A 107 -8.89 -5.14 -11.24
C ARG A 107 -9.21 -6.53 -11.76
N GLY A 108 -10.48 -6.90 -11.70
CA GLY A 108 -10.92 -8.19 -12.21
C GLY A 108 -12.38 -8.45 -11.90
N ARG A 109 -12.71 -9.73 -11.81
CA ARG A 109 -14.05 -10.18 -11.45
C ARG A 109 -14.10 -10.71 -10.03
N TYR A 110 -15.26 -10.70 -9.41
CA TYR A 110 -15.47 -11.30 -8.11
C TYR A 110 -16.76 -12.14 -8.08
N GLU A 111 -16.74 -13.18 -7.26
CA GLU A 111 -17.94 -13.97 -6.95
C GLU A 111 -18.46 -13.59 -5.58
N THR A 112 -19.78 -13.55 -5.43
CA THR A 112 -20.42 -13.28 -4.14
C THR A 112 -20.68 -14.58 -3.41
N VAL A 113 -20.08 -14.74 -2.23
CA VAL A 113 -20.39 -15.85 -1.32
C VAL A 113 -21.49 -15.43 -0.34
N LYS A 114 -21.39 -14.21 0.20
CA LYS A 114 -22.39 -13.62 1.10
C LYS A 114 -22.34 -12.10 1.02
N TRP A 115 -23.50 -11.48 1.05
CA TRP A 115 -23.61 -10.02 1.10
C TRP A 115 -24.70 -9.61 2.08
N SER A 116 -24.32 -8.90 3.14
CA SER A 116 -25.23 -8.29 4.10
C SER A 116 -24.70 -6.95 4.60
N ASP A 117 -25.52 -6.26 5.38
CA ASP A 117 -25.15 -5.01 6.05
C ASP A 117 -24.02 -5.15 7.08
N ARG A 118 -23.70 -6.38 7.52
CA ARG A 118 -22.66 -6.64 8.53
C ARG A 118 -21.47 -7.42 8.01
N GLU A 119 -21.61 -8.09 6.87
CA GLU A 119 -20.60 -8.99 6.33
C GLU A 119 -20.69 -9.05 4.80
N VAL A 120 -19.55 -8.89 4.13
CA VAL A 120 -19.40 -9.07 2.68
C VAL A 120 -18.28 -10.10 2.48
N ASP A 121 -18.64 -11.26 1.93
CA ASP A 121 -17.74 -12.38 1.63
C ASP A 121 -17.71 -12.58 0.11
N VAL A 122 -16.52 -12.40 -0.46
CA VAL A 122 -16.30 -12.43 -1.91
C VAL A 122 -15.04 -13.20 -2.27
N ILE A 123 -15.05 -13.79 -3.46
CA ILE A 123 -13.87 -14.41 -4.07
C ILE A 123 -13.39 -13.48 -5.17
N LEU A 124 -12.16 -12.96 -5.05
CA LEU A 124 -11.57 -12.06 -6.03
C LEU A 124 -10.77 -12.85 -7.07
N HIS A 125 -10.93 -12.48 -8.34
CA HIS A 125 -10.21 -13.02 -9.50
C HIS A 125 -9.56 -11.87 -10.28
N GLY A 126 -8.41 -11.40 -9.79
CA GLY A 126 -7.59 -10.35 -10.38
C GLY A 126 -6.28 -10.85 -10.96
N ARG A 127 -5.42 -9.90 -11.37
CA ARG A 127 -4.06 -10.22 -11.83
C ARG A 127 -3.06 -10.26 -10.68
N ARG A 128 -3.26 -9.42 -9.65
CA ARG A 128 -2.39 -9.35 -8.47
C ARG A 128 -3.05 -9.96 -7.23
N THR A 129 -4.38 -9.95 -7.19
CA THR A 129 -5.21 -10.38 -6.08
C THR A 129 -6.08 -11.54 -6.50
N GLU A 130 -5.96 -12.65 -5.77
CA GLU A 130 -6.79 -13.83 -5.96
C GLU A 130 -7.20 -14.41 -4.61
N GLY A 131 -8.42 -14.95 -4.52
CA GLY A 131 -8.89 -15.73 -3.39
C GLY A 131 -10.02 -15.06 -2.60
N GLN A 132 -10.42 -15.72 -1.51
CA GLN A 132 -11.61 -15.35 -0.74
C GLN A 132 -11.29 -14.37 0.40
N PHE A 133 -12.01 -13.25 0.43
CA PHE A 133 -11.88 -12.18 1.41
C PHE A 133 -13.23 -11.88 2.07
N VAL A 134 -13.18 -11.63 3.38
CA VAL A 134 -14.36 -11.29 4.18
C VAL A 134 -14.15 -9.92 4.80
N PHE A 135 -15.05 -9.01 4.48
CA PHE A 135 -15.25 -7.74 5.17
C PHE A 135 -16.33 -7.94 6.23
N PHE A 136 -16.07 -7.56 7.47
CA PHE A 136 -17.03 -7.67 8.55
C PHE A 136 -16.96 -6.44 9.47
N ARG A 137 -18.11 -5.97 9.96
CA ARG A 137 -18.15 -4.83 10.87
C ARG A 137 -17.48 -5.13 12.20
N SER A 138 -16.66 -4.19 12.68
CA SER A 138 -16.12 -4.18 14.04
C SER A 138 -16.70 -2.99 14.79
N GLY A 139 -17.34 -3.24 15.94
CA GLY A 139 -17.96 -2.18 16.75
C GLY A 139 -19.37 -1.76 16.30
N THR A 140 -19.85 -0.65 16.86
CA THR A 140 -21.24 -0.16 16.73
C THR A 140 -21.39 1.07 15.85
N ASP A 141 -20.30 1.73 15.43
CA ASP A 141 -20.34 3.00 14.68
C ASP A 141 -20.72 2.86 13.19
N GLY A 142 -20.74 1.63 12.67
CA GLY A 142 -21.14 1.30 11.30
C GLY A 142 -20.13 1.63 10.20
N LYS A 143 -19.06 2.39 10.51
CA LYS A 143 -18.03 2.83 9.54
C LYS A 143 -16.79 1.95 9.55
N ASN A 144 -16.44 1.40 10.72
CA ASN A 144 -15.26 0.58 10.88
C ASN A 144 -15.56 -0.88 10.50
N TRP A 145 -14.98 -1.33 9.39
CA TRP A 145 -14.96 -2.73 8.99
C TRP A 145 -13.55 -3.29 9.15
N MET A 146 -13.48 -4.61 9.20
CA MET A 146 -12.25 -5.36 9.19
C MET A 146 -12.26 -6.29 7.98
N MET A 147 -11.10 -6.52 7.39
CA MET A 147 -10.90 -7.41 6.25
C MET A 147 -9.97 -8.55 6.67
N LYS A 148 -10.37 -9.78 6.35
CA LYS A 148 -9.53 -10.97 6.51
C LYS A 148 -9.56 -11.84 5.26
N ARG A 149 -8.52 -12.62 5.05
CA ARG A 149 -8.45 -13.66 4.01
C ARG A 149 -8.88 -15.01 4.59
N ARG A 150 -9.60 -15.83 3.82
CA ARG A 150 -10.06 -17.17 4.28
C ARG A 150 -9.05 -18.28 4.05
N HIS A 151 -8.26 -18.17 2.98
CA HIS A 151 -7.31 -19.19 2.56
C HIS A 151 -5.91 -18.58 2.39
N ALA A 152 -4.88 -19.43 2.53
CA ALA A 152 -3.51 -19.01 2.28
C ALA A 152 -3.34 -18.50 0.83
N PRO A 153 -2.42 -17.56 0.57
CA PRO A 153 -2.14 -17.08 -0.78
C PRO A 153 -1.82 -18.23 -1.74
N VAL A 154 -2.28 -18.09 -2.98
CA VAL A 154 -2.01 -19.06 -4.07
C VAL A 154 -0.52 -19.04 -4.48
N ARG A 155 0.20 -17.95 -4.20
CA ARG A 155 1.64 -17.84 -4.45
C ARG A 155 2.43 -18.68 -3.45
N ALA A 156 2.75 -19.91 -3.85
CA ALA A 156 3.52 -20.87 -3.05
C ALA A 156 4.94 -20.39 -2.67
N ASP A 157 5.49 -19.41 -3.40
CA ASP A 157 6.79 -18.80 -3.16
C ASP A 157 6.74 -17.57 -2.24
N TRP A 158 5.55 -17.05 -1.94
CA TRP A 158 5.40 -15.91 -1.05
C TRP A 158 5.69 -16.31 0.40
N LYS A 159 6.59 -15.56 1.05
CA LYS A 159 6.96 -15.76 2.46
C LYS A 159 6.64 -14.50 3.24
N VAL A 160 6.13 -14.68 4.45
CA VAL A 160 5.97 -13.61 5.43
C VAL A 160 7.33 -12.96 5.68
N LEU A 161 7.38 -11.63 5.69
CA LEU A 161 8.60 -10.91 6.05
C LEU A 161 9.02 -11.29 7.48
N PRO A 162 10.27 -11.71 7.71
CA PRO A 162 10.76 -11.95 9.06
C PRO A 162 10.68 -10.67 9.90
N GLU A 163 10.33 -10.82 11.19
CA GLU A 163 10.20 -9.68 12.10
C GLU A 163 11.52 -8.93 12.30
N GLN A 164 12.64 -9.67 12.27
CA GLN A 164 13.98 -9.11 12.39
C GLN A 164 14.88 -9.76 11.33
N LEU A 165 15.59 -8.90 10.60
CA LEU A 165 16.68 -9.30 9.72
C LEU A 165 17.93 -8.57 10.21
N LYS A 166 19.05 -9.30 10.34
CA LYS A 166 20.34 -8.67 10.59
C LYS A 166 20.99 -8.31 9.26
N PRO A 167 21.69 -7.17 9.14
CA PRO A 167 22.45 -6.87 7.94
C PRO A 167 23.45 -7.99 7.60
N MET A 168 23.54 -8.31 6.32
CA MET A 168 24.62 -9.11 5.77
C MET A 168 25.91 -8.30 5.77
N LEU A 169 26.80 -8.61 6.72
CA LEU A 169 28.07 -7.91 6.87
C LEU A 169 29.16 -8.58 6.04
N ALA A 170 29.93 -7.76 5.33
CA ALA A 170 31.15 -8.23 4.67
C ALA A 170 32.14 -8.78 5.69
N THR A 171 32.78 -9.90 5.34
CA THR A 171 33.87 -10.48 6.11
C THR A 171 35.18 -10.27 5.34
N PRO A 172 36.26 -9.79 5.98
CA PRO A 172 37.55 -9.67 5.31
C PRO A 172 38.02 -11.01 4.74
N GLY A 173 38.50 -11.00 3.50
CA GLY A 173 38.94 -12.20 2.80
C GLY A 173 39.82 -11.89 1.59
N PRO A 174 40.47 -12.89 1.01
CA PRO A 174 41.18 -12.73 -0.26
C PRO A 174 40.18 -12.42 -1.38
N LEU A 175 40.66 -11.73 -2.42
CA LEU A 175 39.87 -11.59 -3.65
C LEU A 175 39.64 -12.98 -4.28
N PRO A 176 38.45 -13.23 -4.87
CA PRO A 176 38.24 -14.43 -5.68
C PRO A 176 39.31 -14.52 -6.76
N GLN A 177 39.93 -15.69 -6.93
CA GLN A 177 41.07 -15.88 -7.85
C GLN A 177 40.64 -16.47 -9.20
N ASP A 178 39.52 -17.17 -9.22
CA ASP A 178 38.92 -17.80 -10.39
C ASP A 178 37.48 -17.30 -10.52
N ASP A 179 36.98 -17.20 -11.75
CA ASP A 179 35.62 -16.78 -12.13
C ASP A 179 35.32 -15.26 -12.10
N ASP A 180 36.15 -14.42 -12.73
CA ASP A 180 35.89 -12.97 -12.90
C ASP A 180 34.48 -12.66 -13.43
N ASP A 181 33.89 -13.54 -14.25
CA ASP A 181 32.53 -13.39 -14.80
C ASP A 181 31.40 -13.62 -13.77
N LEU A 182 31.70 -14.23 -12.61
CA LEU A 182 30.73 -14.47 -11.53
C LEU A 182 30.75 -13.38 -10.45
N TRP A 183 31.73 -12.47 -10.49
CA TRP A 183 31.90 -11.44 -9.47
C TRP A 183 31.73 -10.04 -10.07
N ALA A 184 31.13 -9.15 -9.29
CA ALA A 184 31.07 -7.73 -9.59
C ALA A 184 31.78 -6.95 -8.47
N TYR A 185 32.45 -5.86 -8.85
CA TYR A 185 33.04 -4.93 -7.89
C TYR A 185 32.04 -3.83 -7.58
N GLU A 186 31.76 -3.63 -6.30
CA GLU A 186 30.97 -2.51 -5.82
C GLU A 186 31.87 -1.51 -5.08
N PHE A 187 31.65 -0.22 -5.31
CA PHE A 187 32.29 0.81 -4.52
C PHE A 187 31.83 0.70 -3.06
N LYS A 188 32.77 0.73 -2.12
CA LYS A 188 32.41 0.92 -0.72
C LYS A 188 31.76 2.29 -0.56
N TRP A 189 30.46 2.28 -0.32
CA TRP A 189 29.74 3.47 0.11
C TRP A 189 30.11 3.80 1.56
N ASP A 190 30.17 5.09 1.89
CA ASP A 190 30.49 5.55 3.24
C ASP A 190 29.24 6.19 3.85
N GLY A 191 28.41 5.34 4.47
CA GLY A 191 27.08 5.71 4.93
C GLY A 191 26.66 5.00 6.21
N VAL A 192 25.34 4.88 6.39
CA VAL A 192 24.73 4.22 7.54
C VAL A 192 24.04 2.94 7.06
N ARG A 193 24.58 1.78 7.47
CA ARG A 193 23.95 0.49 7.20
C ARG A 193 22.59 0.41 7.90
N ALA A 194 21.55 0.08 7.14
CA ALA A 194 20.19 0.01 7.63
C ALA A 194 19.41 -1.15 6.98
N ILE A 195 18.49 -1.72 7.74
CA ILE A 195 17.43 -2.58 7.22
C ILE A 195 16.18 -1.72 7.09
N LEU A 196 15.60 -1.66 5.89
CA LEU A 196 14.29 -1.06 5.66
C LEU A 196 13.24 -2.15 5.55
N ARG A 197 12.19 -2.08 6.37
CA ARG A 197 10.97 -2.85 6.15
C ARG A 197 9.96 -1.94 5.49
N VAL A 198 9.46 -2.39 4.35
CA VAL A 198 8.40 -1.73 3.62
C VAL A 198 7.16 -2.62 3.66
N GLU A 199 6.08 -2.08 4.22
CA GLU A 199 4.81 -2.78 4.34
C GLU A 199 3.65 -1.80 4.18
N GLY A 200 2.77 -2.06 3.21
CA GLY A 200 1.68 -1.13 2.87
C GLY A 200 2.21 0.28 2.56
N GLY A 201 3.33 0.33 1.83
CA GLY A 201 4.09 1.52 1.45
C GLY A 201 4.57 2.40 2.60
N ARG A 202 4.59 1.88 3.83
CA ARG A 202 5.22 2.55 4.97
C ARG A 202 6.62 2.00 5.17
N VAL A 203 7.56 2.89 5.45
CA VAL A 203 8.95 2.50 5.72
C VAL A 203 9.25 2.58 7.20
N GLN A 204 9.76 1.48 7.75
CA GLN A 204 10.45 1.44 9.03
C GLN A 204 11.91 1.12 8.78
N ALA A 205 12.81 1.76 9.53
CA ALA A 205 14.24 1.62 9.34
C ALA A 205 14.94 1.26 10.67
N TRP A 206 15.79 0.24 10.65
CA TRP A 206 16.65 -0.12 11.77
C TRP A 206 18.11 -0.01 11.39
N SER A 207 18.91 0.58 12.27
CA SER A 207 20.37 0.61 12.14
C SER A 207 20.98 -0.78 12.24
N ARG A 208 22.28 -0.88 11.91
CA ARG A 208 23.09 -2.10 12.12
C ARG A 208 22.95 -2.74 13.50
N LEU A 209 22.76 -1.94 14.55
CA LEU A 209 22.64 -2.43 15.93
C LEU A 209 21.19 -2.77 16.33
N GLY A 210 20.22 -2.59 15.43
CA GLY A 210 18.80 -2.84 15.69
C GLY A 210 18.04 -1.65 16.28
N ASN A 211 18.67 -0.48 16.41
CA ASN A 211 17.96 0.73 16.86
C ASN A 211 17.03 1.25 15.76
N ASP A 212 15.79 1.61 16.10
CA ASP A 212 14.87 2.29 15.19
C ASP A 212 15.41 3.69 14.85
N ILE A 213 15.66 3.91 13.56
CA ILE A 213 16.19 5.15 12.98
C ILE A 213 15.20 5.76 11.98
N THR A 214 13.94 5.31 11.96
CA THR A 214 12.93 5.72 10.98
C THR A 214 12.77 7.24 10.92
N VAL A 215 12.73 7.90 12.09
CA VAL A 215 12.55 9.35 12.19
C VAL A 215 13.79 10.17 11.80
N ALA A 216 14.97 9.55 11.79
CA ALA A 216 16.21 10.22 11.39
C ALA A 216 16.30 10.43 9.88
N TYR A 217 15.56 9.62 9.10
CA TYR A 217 15.62 9.59 7.64
C TYR A 217 14.21 9.65 7.02
N PRO A 218 13.46 10.75 7.20
CA PRO A 218 12.11 10.91 6.65
C PRO A 218 12.08 10.81 5.12
N GLU A 219 13.17 11.13 4.43
CA GLU A 219 13.29 11.02 2.97
C GLU A 219 13.16 9.58 2.47
N LEU A 220 13.39 8.59 3.32
CA LEU A 220 13.23 7.18 2.96
C LEU A 220 11.76 6.77 2.81
N GLN A 221 10.80 7.57 3.26
CA GLN A 221 9.38 7.26 3.07
C GLN A 221 9.02 7.14 1.58
N GLY A 222 9.70 7.87 0.69
CA GLY A 222 9.52 7.74 -0.77
C GLY A 222 9.82 6.35 -1.32
N VAL A 223 10.66 5.55 -0.65
CA VAL A 223 10.87 4.13 -1.03
C VAL A 223 9.58 3.32 -0.84
N GLY A 224 8.83 3.62 0.23
CA GLY A 224 7.55 2.98 0.50
C GLY A 224 6.49 3.33 -0.54
N GLU A 225 6.43 4.61 -0.92
CA GLU A 225 5.55 5.08 -2.00
C GLU A 225 5.85 4.39 -3.34
N GLN A 226 7.13 4.21 -3.69
CA GLN A 226 7.50 3.52 -4.93
C GLN A 226 7.22 2.02 -4.93
N LEU A 227 7.29 1.38 -3.76
CA LEU A 227 6.99 -0.04 -3.62
C LEU A 227 5.48 -0.32 -3.49
N GLY A 228 4.68 0.68 -3.10
CA GLY A 228 3.25 0.58 -2.94
C GLY A 228 2.88 -0.57 -1.98
N SER A 229 2.08 -1.52 -2.47
CA SER A 229 1.65 -2.68 -1.67
C SER A 229 2.72 -3.77 -1.52
N THR A 230 3.88 -3.62 -2.17
CA THR A 230 4.91 -4.65 -2.21
C THR A 230 5.60 -4.70 -0.86
N GLU A 231 5.48 -5.83 -0.18
CA GLU A 231 6.19 -6.09 1.07
C GLU A 231 7.66 -6.42 0.76
N ALA A 232 8.59 -5.66 1.35
CA ALA A 232 10.01 -5.86 1.15
C ALA A 232 10.81 -5.65 2.44
N LEU A 233 11.88 -6.43 2.59
CA LEU A 233 13.00 -6.12 3.47
C LEU A 233 14.21 -5.78 2.61
N LEU A 234 14.72 -4.57 2.76
CA LEU A 234 15.88 -4.07 2.03
C LEU A 234 17.04 -3.95 2.99
N ASP A 235 18.12 -4.67 2.74
CA ASP A 235 19.40 -4.50 3.44
C ASP A 235 20.32 -3.62 2.59
N GLY A 236 20.65 -2.43 3.09
CA GLY A 236 21.38 -1.46 2.30
C GLY A 236 22.09 -0.41 3.12
N GLU A 237 22.65 0.57 2.42
CA GLU A 237 23.43 1.65 3.01
C GLU A 237 22.80 2.99 2.65
N ILE A 238 22.47 3.79 3.68
CA ILE A 238 21.96 5.15 3.51
C ILE A 238 23.16 6.06 3.26
N VAL A 239 23.18 6.70 2.09
CA VAL A 239 24.28 7.55 1.64
C VAL A 239 23.75 8.95 1.36
N ALA A 240 24.44 9.97 1.87
CA ALA A 240 24.22 11.35 1.44
C ALA A 240 25.20 11.71 0.32
N LEU A 241 24.70 12.28 -0.77
CA LEU A 241 25.53 12.77 -1.87
C LEU A 241 25.61 14.30 -1.83
N GLN A 242 26.82 14.84 -1.94
CA GLN A 242 27.07 16.25 -2.20
C GLN A 242 27.86 16.39 -3.49
N ASN A 243 27.32 17.13 -4.47
CA ASN A 243 27.91 17.27 -5.81
C ASN A 243 28.24 15.91 -6.46
N GLY A 244 27.34 14.93 -6.28
CA GLY A 244 27.50 13.56 -6.80
C GLY A 244 28.51 12.68 -6.06
N ARG A 245 29.09 13.13 -4.92
CA ARG A 245 30.04 12.35 -4.12
C ARG A 245 29.47 12.00 -2.74
N PRO A 246 29.72 10.79 -2.21
CA PRO A 246 29.35 10.44 -0.83
C PRO A 246 29.95 11.43 0.18
N SER A 247 29.12 11.87 1.13
CA SER A 247 29.51 12.78 2.20
C SER A 247 29.00 12.25 3.54
N PHE A 248 29.86 11.52 4.25
CA PHE A 248 29.51 10.96 5.56
C PHE A 248 29.22 12.06 6.60
N SER A 249 29.93 13.19 6.54
CA SER A 249 29.70 14.32 7.44
C SER A 249 28.29 14.92 7.32
N ALA A 250 27.66 14.82 6.14
CA ALA A 250 26.27 15.23 5.95
C ALA A 250 25.27 14.33 6.72
N LEU A 251 25.64 13.07 7.00
CA LEU A 251 24.83 12.12 7.76
C LEU A 251 25.07 12.22 9.28
N GLN A 252 26.25 12.66 9.72
CA GLN A 252 26.64 12.69 11.14
C GLN A 252 25.64 13.41 12.04
N ASN A 253 25.07 14.54 11.58
CA ASN A 253 24.10 15.32 12.34
C ASN A 253 22.81 14.55 12.67
N ARG A 254 22.52 13.45 11.96
CA ARG A 254 21.29 12.66 12.11
C ARG A 254 21.49 11.36 12.88
N MET A 255 22.73 10.92 13.09
CA MET A 255 23.03 9.63 13.71
C MET A 255 22.57 9.51 15.18
N HIS A 256 22.30 10.64 15.85
CA HIS A 256 21.80 10.69 17.23
C HIS A 256 20.31 11.03 17.34
N VAL A 257 19.61 11.21 16.21
CA VAL A 257 18.18 11.49 16.20
C VAL A 257 17.43 10.17 16.41
N SER A 258 16.88 9.98 17.60
CA SER A 258 15.96 8.88 17.91
C SER A 258 14.56 9.42 18.16
N LYS A 259 13.57 8.54 18.11
CA LYS A 259 12.24 8.85 18.65
C LYS A 259 12.41 9.17 20.15
N SER A 260 11.86 10.28 20.62
CA SER A 260 11.78 10.52 22.07
C SER A 260 10.88 9.44 22.67
N GLU A 261 11.29 8.82 23.77
CA GLU A 261 10.39 8.00 24.56
C GLU A 261 9.22 8.90 25.02
N ALA A 262 8.00 8.50 24.67
CA ALA A 262 6.76 9.16 25.06
C ALA A 262 6.19 8.48 26.31
#